data_AF-A0A969G529-F1
#
_entry.id   AF-A0A969G529-F1
#
_cell.length_a   1.000
_cell.length_b   1.000
_cell.length_c   1.000
_cell.angle_alpha   90.00
_cell.angle_beta   90.00
_cell.angle_gamma   90.00
#
_symmetry.space_group_name_H-M   'P 1'
#
loop_
_entity.id
_entity.type
_entity.pdbx_description
1 polymer ?
#
loop_
_entity_poly.entity_id
_entity_poly.type
_entity_poly.pdbx_seq_one_letter_code
_entity_poly.pdbx_strand_id
1 'polypeptide(L)'
;MQSLQSPQSFISIEELNQLNRVITAIASPFIGQPFGWVSVGYGDEIYLHFGPENITQGKSGKLYKEGELVLETFASCWELRQSKEVMLNDSVFAGTFGASNEIRLHDTFKRLTSKVLTGINIESIPHGIKTVFSFTEEFSFHLFPHPNNPNLPLWELFMATSQILTLENKPPFWSCHSSHDRY
;
A
#
# COMPACT_ATOMS: atom_id res chain seq x y z
N MET A 1 -16.25 -26.37 29.60
CA MET A 1 -16.59 -25.67 28.35
C MET A 1 -15.96 -24.30 28.41
N GLN A 2 -14.80 -24.13 27.75
CA GLN A 2 -14.18 -22.80 27.61
C GLN A 2 -14.97 -22.04 26.55
N SER A 3 -15.49 -20.87 26.91
CA SER A 3 -16.12 -19.96 25.96
C SER A 3 -15.06 -19.53 24.95
N LEU A 4 -15.25 -19.88 23.68
CA LEU A 4 -14.57 -19.22 22.57
C LEU A 4 -14.97 -17.74 22.62
N GLN A 5 -14.15 -16.91 23.26
CA GLN A 5 -14.24 -15.46 23.08
C GLN A 5 -13.98 -15.22 21.60
N SER A 6 -15.00 -14.71 20.90
CA SER A 6 -14.81 -14.16 19.56
C SER A 6 -13.63 -13.19 19.64
N PRO A 7 -12.65 -13.27 18.72
CA PRO A 7 -11.52 -12.34 18.74
C PRO A 7 -12.09 -10.93 18.69
N GLN A 8 -11.83 -10.14 19.72
CA GLN A 8 -12.16 -8.72 19.71
C GLN A 8 -11.49 -8.11 18.48
N SER A 9 -12.29 -7.52 17.58
CA SER A 9 -11.76 -6.88 16.40
C SER A 9 -10.88 -5.70 16.81
N PHE A 10 -9.73 -5.55 16.14
CA PHE A 10 -8.75 -4.49 16.45
C PHE A 10 -9.33 -3.07 16.28
N ILE A 11 -10.32 -2.96 15.41
CA ILE A 11 -11.07 -1.76 15.08
C ILE A 11 -12.56 -2.10 15.13
N SER A 12 -13.43 -1.18 15.57
CA SER A 12 -14.87 -1.42 15.50
C SER A 12 -15.37 -1.41 14.06
N ILE A 13 -16.52 -2.05 13.80
CA ILE A 13 -17.13 -2.07 12.45
C ILE A 13 -17.46 -0.64 11.98
N GLU A 14 -17.89 0.23 12.89
CA GLU A 14 -18.21 1.63 12.58
C GLU A 14 -16.98 2.42 12.16
N GLU A 15 -15.89 2.33 12.93
CA GLU A 15 -14.61 2.97 12.60
C GLU A 15 -14.02 2.42 11.29
N LEU A 16 -14.12 1.10 11.05
CA LEU A 16 -13.66 0.48 9.81
C LEU A 16 -14.46 0.98 8.59
N ASN A 17 -15.78 1.12 8.73
CA ASN A 17 -16.64 1.66 7.67
C ASN A 17 -16.32 3.14 7.40
N GLN A 18 -16.07 3.92 8.45
CA GLN A 18 -15.66 5.31 8.31
C GLN A 18 -14.31 5.44 7.62
N LEU A 19 -13.32 4.63 8.03
CA LEU A 19 -11.99 4.59 7.44
C LEU A 19 -12.07 4.24 5.95
N ASN A 20 -12.80 3.18 5.59
CA ASN A 20 -13.03 2.81 4.19
C ASN A 20 -13.64 3.95 3.37
N ARG A 21 -14.64 4.64 3.91
CA ARG A 21 -15.27 5.79 3.24
C ARG A 21 -14.28 6.93 3.00
N VAL A 22 -13.50 7.28 4.01
CA VAL A 22 -12.49 8.34 3.91
C VAL A 22 -11.41 7.99 2.90
N ILE A 23 -10.79 6.81 3.03
CA ILE A 23 -9.72 6.37 2.13
C ILE A 23 -10.24 6.27 0.69
N THR A 24 -11.44 5.70 0.48
CA THR A 24 -12.05 5.64 -0.86
C THR A 24 -12.32 7.02 -1.44
N ALA A 25 -12.82 7.97 -0.63
CA ALA A 25 -13.08 9.33 -1.08
C ALA A 25 -11.80 10.08 -1.45
N ILE A 26 -10.74 9.94 -0.65
CA ILE A 26 -9.46 10.60 -0.91
C ILE A 26 -8.75 9.96 -2.11
N ALA A 27 -8.81 8.63 -2.23
CA ALA A 27 -8.16 7.91 -3.31
C ALA A 27 -8.97 7.85 -4.61
N SER A 28 -10.21 8.36 -4.62
CA SER A 28 -11.08 8.35 -5.79
C SER A 28 -10.43 8.91 -7.07
N PRO A 29 -9.55 9.94 -7.03
CA PRO A 29 -8.87 10.42 -8.24
C PRO A 29 -7.97 9.37 -8.91
N PHE A 30 -7.50 8.37 -8.16
CA PHE A 30 -6.64 7.29 -8.66
C PHE A 30 -7.43 6.08 -9.14
N ILE A 31 -8.70 5.93 -8.73
CA ILE A 31 -9.58 4.89 -9.23
C ILE A 31 -9.85 5.12 -10.72
N GLY A 32 -9.69 4.07 -11.52
CA GLY A 32 -9.80 4.15 -12.98
C GLY A 32 -8.51 4.62 -13.68
N GLN A 33 -7.48 5.04 -12.93
CA GLN A 33 -6.18 5.35 -13.52
C GLN A 33 -5.37 4.07 -13.75
N PRO A 34 -4.60 3.99 -14.86
CA PRO A 34 -3.67 2.91 -15.06
C PRO A 34 -2.52 3.03 -14.07
N PHE A 35 -2.03 1.87 -13.68
CA PHE A 35 -0.78 1.70 -13.00
C PHE A 35 0.37 1.99 -13.98
N GLY A 36 1.11 3.06 -13.70
CA GLY A 36 2.13 3.64 -14.58
C GLY A 36 3.39 2.77 -14.65
N TRP A 37 4.05 2.55 -13.52
CA TRP A 37 5.19 1.65 -13.38
C TRP A 37 5.45 1.35 -11.91
N VAL A 38 6.28 0.33 -11.64
CA VAL A 38 6.79 0.04 -10.29
C VAL A 38 8.26 0.39 -10.26
N SER A 39 8.73 0.98 -9.17
CA SER A 39 10.16 1.07 -8.89
C SER A 39 10.48 0.57 -7.49
N VAL A 40 11.74 0.19 -7.28
CA VAL A 40 12.27 -0.23 -5.98
C VAL A 40 13.30 0.82 -5.53
N GLY A 41 13.25 1.24 -4.28
CA GLY A 41 14.18 2.23 -3.71
C GLY A 41 15.36 1.63 -2.95
N TYR A 42 16.03 2.51 -2.20
CA TYR A 42 17.12 2.12 -1.30
C TYR A 42 16.55 1.39 -0.07
N GLY A 43 17.15 0.25 0.29
CA GLY A 43 16.57 -0.68 1.27
C GLY A 43 15.71 -1.70 0.53
N ASP A 44 14.41 -1.71 0.79
CA ASP A 44 13.46 -2.67 0.18
C ASP A 44 12.21 -1.97 -0.40
N GLU A 45 12.13 -0.63 -0.37
CA GLU A 45 10.92 0.17 -0.61
C GLU A 45 10.31 -0.09 -2.00
N ILE A 46 8.98 -0.23 -2.09
CA ILE A 46 8.26 -0.40 -3.35
C ILE A 46 7.45 0.86 -3.64
N TYR A 47 7.59 1.36 -4.85
CA TYR A 47 6.90 2.56 -5.31
C TYR A 47 5.90 2.20 -6.38
N LEU A 48 4.65 2.50 -6.10
CA LEU A 48 3.50 2.23 -6.93
C LEU A 48 3.03 3.53 -7.59
N HIS A 49 3.33 3.72 -8.87
CA HIS A 49 3.07 4.99 -9.56
C HIS A 49 1.71 4.96 -10.29
N PHE A 50 0.80 5.87 -9.96
CA PHE A 50 -0.50 6.02 -10.63
C PHE A 50 -0.51 7.24 -11.57
N GLY A 51 -1.01 7.05 -12.80
CA GLY A 51 -1.17 8.14 -13.77
C GLY A 51 0.11 8.50 -14.58
N PRO A 52 0.05 9.56 -15.41
CA PRO A 52 1.18 10.00 -16.23
C PRO A 52 2.31 10.67 -15.41
N GLU A 53 3.54 10.59 -15.91
CA GLU A 53 4.74 11.08 -15.21
C GLU A 53 4.76 12.60 -14.98
N ASN A 54 4.25 13.08 -13.84
CA ASN A 54 4.46 14.45 -13.37
C ASN A 54 5.29 14.43 -12.08
N ILE A 55 6.46 15.06 -12.09
CA ILE A 55 7.42 15.02 -10.97
C ILE A 55 7.04 16.09 -9.93
N THR A 56 6.95 15.69 -8.66
CA THR A 56 6.96 16.60 -7.51
C THR A 56 8.20 16.40 -6.64
N GLN A 57 8.59 17.40 -5.86
CA GLN A 57 9.70 17.30 -4.91
C GLN A 57 9.17 16.93 -3.52
N GLY A 58 9.64 15.82 -2.96
CA GLY A 58 9.42 15.43 -1.57
C GLY A 58 10.44 16.04 -0.61
N LYS A 59 10.11 16.08 0.69
CA LYS A 59 10.91 16.73 1.75
C LYS A 59 12.32 16.17 1.94
N SER A 60 12.54 14.88 1.68
CA SER A 60 13.81 14.20 1.91
C SER A 60 14.81 14.39 0.75
N GLY A 61 14.49 15.23 -0.25
CA GLY A 61 15.21 15.24 -1.51
C GLY A 61 14.92 14.03 -2.40
N LYS A 62 14.10 13.07 -1.93
CA LYS A 62 13.48 12.05 -2.77
C LYS A 62 12.44 12.73 -3.68
N LEU A 63 12.58 12.49 -4.98
CA LEU A 63 11.64 12.95 -6.00
C LEU A 63 10.48 11.95 -6.04
N TYR A 64 9.33 12.31 -5.48
CA TYR A 64 8.11 11.52 -5.59
C TYR A 64 7.21 12.15 -6.66
N LYS A 65 6.68 11.35 -7.58
CA LYS A 65 5.78 11.83 -8.63
C LYS A 65 4.37 12.03 -8.06
N GLU A 66 3.61 12.97 -8.63
CA GLU A 66 2.19 13.10 -8.26
C GLU A 66 1.45 11.80 -8.58
N GLY A 67 0.63 11.33 -7.66
CA GLY A 67 -0.04 10.05 -7.79
C GLY A 67 0.87 8.85 -7.51
N GLU A 68 2.04 9.07 -6.92
CA GLU A 68 2.85 7.99 -6.37
C GLU A 68 2.29 7.52 -5.03
N LEU A 69 1.99 6.23 -4.95
CA LEU A 69 1.78 5.52 -3.70
C LEU A 69 3.09 4.85 -3.31
N VAL A 70 3.61 5.27 -2.17
CA VAL A 70 4.82 4.75 -1.59
C VAL A 70 4.48 3.66 -0.59
N LEU A 71 5.07 2.49 -0.82
CA LEU A 71 5.05 1.38 0.11
C LEU A 71 6.41 1.30 0.80
N GLU A 72 6.46 1.72 2.04
CA GLU A 72 7.63 1.48 2.89
C GLU A 72 7.63 0.01 3.31
N THR A 73 8.25 -0.85 2.52
CA THR A 73 8.28 -2.31 2.75
C THR A 73 9.03 -2.73 4.02
N PHE A 74 9.83 -1.85 4.61
CA PHE A 74 10.38 -2.05 5.97
C PHE A 74 9.29 -1.99 7.06
N ALA A 75 8.17 -1.33 6.77
CA ALA A 75 7.02 -1.12 7.63
C ALA A 75 5.87 -2.12 7.39
N SER A 76 5.86 -2.78 6.23
CA SER A 76 4.71 -3.55 5.74
C SER A 76 5.11 -4.86 5.08
N CYS A 77 4.52 -5.96 5.55
CA CYS A 77 4.47 -7.21 4.79
C CYS A 77 3.53 -7.01 3.59
N TRP A 78 3.84 -7.61 2.45
CA TRP A 78 3.03 -7.43 1.24
C TRP A 78 2.93 -8.69 0.39
N GLU A 79 1.82 -8.79 -0.35
CA GLU A 79 1.58 -9.86 -1.30
C GLU A 79 0.89 -9.32 -2.56
N LEU A 80 1.36 -9.75 -3.72
CA LEU A 80 0.68 -9.58 -4.99
C LEU A 80 -0.01 -10.89 -5.37
N ARG A 81 -1.31 -10.79 -5.66
CA ARG A 81 -2.16 -11.92 -6.03
C ARG A 81 -2.79 -11.71 -7.40
N GLN A 82 -3.00 -12.82 -8.11
CA GLN A 82 -3.91 -12.90 -9.23
C GLN A 82 -5.01 -13.90 -8.87
N SER A 83 -6.26 -13.43 -8.82
CA SER A 83 -7.39 -14.19 -8.29
C SER A 83 -7.11 -14.64 -6.84
N LYS A 84 -6.87 -15.94 -6.60
CA LYS A 84 -6.55 -16.50 -5.27
C LYS A 84 -5.09 -16.90 -5.10
N GLU A 85 -4.30 -16.85 -6.17
CA GLU A 85 -2.92 -17.31 -6.17
C GLU A 85 -1.97 -16.18 -5.76
N VAL A 86 -1.04 -16.47 -4.85
CA VAL A 86 0.03 -15.54 -4.48
C VAL A 86 1.13 -15.63 -5.54
N MET A 87 1.23 -14.57 -6.34
CA MET A 87 2.22 -14.47 -7.41
C MET A 87 3.60 -14.13 -6.84
N LEU A 88 3.61 -13.23 -5.86
CA LEU A 88 4.81 -12.65 -5.26
C LEU A 88 4.49 -12.13 -3.84
N ASN A 89 5.47 -12.18 -2.94
CA ASN A 89 5.34 -11.65 -1.59
C ASN A 89 6.68 -11.17 -1.01
N ASP A 90 6.61 -10.54 0.15
CA ASP A 90 7.73 -10.07 0.97
C ASP A 90 8.79 -11.15 1.26
N SER A 91 8.38 -12.40 1.51
CA SER A 91 9.32 -13.49 1.82
C SER A 91 10.23 -13.87 0.64
N VAL A 92 9.71 -13.77 -0.59
CA VAL A 92 10.50 -13.94 -1.83
C VAL A 92 11.46 -12.76 -2.03
N PHE A 93 11.12 -11.59 -1.47
CA PHE A 93 11.93 -10.38 -1.53
C PHE A 93 13.10 -10.42 -0.52
N ALA A 94 12.83 -10.81 0.74
CA ALA A 94 13.82 -10.88 1.82
C ALA A 94 14.81 -12.06 1.66
N GLY A 95 14.41 -13.12 0.95
CA GLY A 95 15.21 -14.29 0.69
C GLY A 95 16.10 -14.14 -0.54
N THR A 96 17.30 -13.58 -0.37
CA THR A 96 18.38 -13.49 -1.39
C THR A 96 18.01 -12.73 -2.66
N PHE A 97 18.59 -11.54 -2.83
CA PHE A 97 18.77 -10.86 -4.12
C PHE A 97 19.71 -11.68 -5.03
N GLY A 98 19.24 -12.82 -5.51
CA GLY A 98 19.79 -13.48 -6.68
C GLY A 98 19.14 -12.91 -7.94
N ALA A 99 19.89 -12.85 -9.04
CA ALA A 99 19.42 -12.32 -10.32
C ALA A 99 18.09 -12.93 -10.80
N SER A 100 17.77 -14.18 -10.42
CA SER A 100 16.50 -14.84 -10.73
C SER A 100 15.29 -14.24 -10.02
N ASN A 101 15.45 -13.78 -8.77
CA ASN A 101 14.36 -13.18 -8.01
C ASN A 101 14.06 -11.76 -8.52
N GLU A 102 15.09 -11.02 -8.89
CA GLU A 102 14.97 -9.70 -9.51
C GLU A 102 14.25 -9.75 -10.86
N ILE A 103 14.58 -10.73 -11.73
CA ILE A 103 13.87 -10.95 -13.00
C ILE A 103 12.40 -11.28 -12.76
N ARG A 104 12.10 -12.17 -11.81
CA ARG A 104 10.72 -12.56 -11.47
C ARG A 104 9.93 -11.37 -10.91
N LEU A 105 10.54 -10.54 -10.07
CA LEU A 105 9.99 -9.28 -9.57
C LEU A 105 9.64 -8.35 -10.74
N HIS A 106 10.62 -8.10 -11.61
CA HIS A 106 10.47 -7.22 -12.76
C HIS A 106 9.35 -7.69 -13.70
N ASP A 107 9.32 -8.97 -14.07
CA ASP A 107 8.30 -9.53 -14.94
C ASP A 107 6.91 -9.48 -14.31
N THR A 108 6.81 -9.75 -13.01
CA THR A 108 5.54 -9.71 -12.30
C THR A 108 5.02 -8.27 -12.19
N PHE A 109 5.88 -7.29 -11.88
CA PHE A 109 5.51 -5.88 -11.85
C PHE A 109 5.21 -5.31 -13.24
N LYS A 110 5.87 -5.80 -14.28
CA LYS A 110 5.52 -5.48 -15.68
C LYS A 110 4.11 -5.95 -16.04
N ARG A 111 3.62 -7.04 -15.44
CA ARG A 111 2.22 -7.48 -15.61
C ARG A 111 1.22 -6.61 -14.88
N LEU A 112 1.64 -5.94 -13.79
CA LEU A 112 0.85 -4.90 -13.12
C LEU A 112 0.86 -3.58 -13.89
N THR A 113 1.94 -3.29 -14.62
CA THR A 113 2.04 -2.14 -15.52
C THR A 113 0.91 -2.24 -16.54
N SER A 114 0.09 -1.19 -16.69
CA SER A 114 -1.18 -1.14 -17.45
C SER A 114 -2.45 -1.66 -16.77
N LYS A 115 -2.38 -2.26 -15.57
CA LYS A 115 -3.59 -2.61 -14.83
C LYS A 115 -4.22 -1.37 -14.24
N VAL A 116 -5.55 -1.32 -14.25
CA VAL A 116 -6.30 -0.16 -13.77
C VAL A 116 -6.71 -0.42 -12.33
N LEU A 117 -6.48 0.54 -11.43
CA LEU A 117 -6.94 0.46 -10.05
C LEU A 117 -8.47 0.54 -10.02
N THR A 118 -9.13 -0.48 -9.48
CA THR A 118 -10.59 -0.59 -9.42
C THR A 118 -11.14 -0.32 -8.02
N GLY A 119 -10.31 -0.44 -6.99
CA GLY A 119 -10.74 -0.18 -5.61
C GLY A 119 -9.61 -0.27 -4.61
N ILE A 120 -9.84 0.35 -3.44
CA ILE A 120 -9.00 0.21 -2.25
C ILE A 120 -9.94 -0.16 -1.10
N ASN A 121 -9.63 -1.24 -0.39
CA ASN A 121 -10.42 -1.72 0.74
C ASN A 121 -9.53 -1.91 1.97
N ILE A 122 -10.02 -1.47 3.12
CA ILE A 122 -9.40 -1.70 4.43
C ILE A 122 -10.19 -2.77 5.15
N GLU A 123 -9.49 -3.78 5.68
CA GLU A 123 -10.10 -4.88 6.42
C GLU A 123 -9.47 -5.00 7.80
N SER A 124 -10.28 -5.29 8.83
CA SER A 124 -9.77 -5.63 10.15
C SER A 124 -9.17 -7.04 10.13
N ILE A 125 -7.98 -7.16 10.71
CA ILE A 125 -7.31 -8.44 10.99
C ILE A 125 -7.01 -8.53 12.50
N PRO A 126 -6.70 -9.71 13.06
CA PRO A 126 -6.52 -9.88 14.50
C PRO A 126 -5.47 -8.94 15.15
N HIS A 127 -4.50 -8.45 14.37
CA HIS A 127 -3.36 -7.65 14.87
C HIS A 127 -3.24 -6.28 14.20
N GLY A 128 -4.31 -5.78 13.58
CA GLY A 128 -4.27 -4.48 12.91
C GLY A 128 -5.31 -4.36 11.80
N ILE A 129 -4.92 -3.62 10.77
CA ILE A 129 -5.67 -3.50 9.53
C ILE A 129 -4.82 -3.99 8.36
N LYS A 130 -5.47 -4.50 7.32
CA LYS A 130 -4.83 -4.74 6.03
C LYS A 130 -5.45 -3.84 4.97
N THR A 131 -4.64 -3.43 3.99
CA THR A 131 -5.13 -2.72 2.81
C THR A 131 -5.11 -3.66 1.61
N VAL A 132 -6.18 -3.64 0.80
CA VAL A 132 -6.30 -4.40 -0.44
C VAL A 132 -6.53 -3.41 -1.58
N PHE A 133 -5.52 -3.25 -2.44
CA PHE A 133 -5.65 -2.56 -3.72
C PHE A 133 -6.11 -3.57 -4.76
N SER A 134 -7.24 -3.32 -5.38
CA SER A 134 -7.81 -4.18 -6.41
C SER A 134 -7.61 -3.56 -7.78
N PHE A 135 -7.30 -4.39 -8.77
CA PHE A 135 -7.04 -3.98 -10.13
C PHE A 135 -7.87 -4.79 -11.13
N THR A 136 -7.85 -4.39 -12.39
CA THR A 136 -8.41 -5.18 -13.49
C THR A 136 -7.76 -6.55 -13.62
N GLU A 137 -8.47 -7.50 -14.25
CA GLU A 137 -8.02 -8.89 -14.45
C GLU A 137 -7.71 -9.64 -13.15
N GLU A 138 -8.47 -9.33 -12.09
CA GLU A 138 -8.41 -10.00 -10.78
C GLU A 138 -7.04 -9.89 -10.08
N PHE A 139 -6.24 -8.89 -10.46
CA PHE A 139 -5.03 -8.57 -9.72
C PHE A 139 -5.38 -7.84 -8.41
N SER A 140 -4.67 -8.19 -7.33
CA SER A 140 -4.77 -7.45 -6.07
C SER A 140 -3.45 -7.39 -5.34
N PHE A 141 -3.19 -6.25 -4.70
CA PHE A 141 -2.01 -6.01 -3.87
C PHE A 141 -2.46 -5.86 -2.42
N HIS A 142 -1.94 -6.71 -1.54
CA HIS A 142 -2.33 -6.81 -0.14
C HIS A 142 -1.19 -6.31 0.72
N LEU A 143 -1.50 -5.41 1.65
CA LEU A 143 -0.57 -4.85 2.62
C LEU A 143 -0.99 -5.26 4.03
N PHE A 144 -0.04 -5.76 4.79
CA PHE A 144 -0.22 -6.19 6.17
C PHE A 144 0.77 -5.45 7.07
N PRO A 145 0.41 -5.25 8.36
CA PRO A 145 1.32 -4.67 9.31
C PRO A 145 2.55 -5.54 9.51
N HIS A 146 3.74 -4.96 9.47
CA HIS A 146 4.95 -5.71 9.78
C HIS A 146 5.03 -5.98 11.30
N PRO A 147 5.26 -7.23 11.74
CA PRO A 147 5.22 -7.60 13.15
C PRO A 147 6.32 -6.91 13.98
N ASN A 148 7.47 -6.60 13.35
CA ASN A 148 8.59 -5.96 14.05
C ASN A 148 8.54 -4.43 14.03
N ASN A 149 7.74 -3.81 13.15
CA ASN A 149 7.69 -2.36 12.97
C ASN A 149 6.25 -1.80 12.97
N PRO A 150 5.41 -2.11 13.97
CA PRO A 150 3.98 -1.77 13.96
C PRO A 150 3.67 -0.27 14.16
N ASN A 151 4.69 0.56 14.31
CA ASN A 151 4.57 2.02 14.48
C ASN A 151 4.87 2.79 13.19
N LEU A 152 5.28 2.09 12.13
CA LEU A 152 5.52 2.73 10.85
C LEU A 152 4.21 2.72 10.02
N PRO A 153 4.05 3.70 9.11
CA PRO A 153 2.91 3.73 8.21
C PRO A 153 2.81 2.47 7.36
N LEU A 154 1.58 2.03 7.08
CA LEU A 154 1.36 0.93 6.15
C LEU A 154 1.70 1.33 4.72
N TRP A 155 1.31 2.56 4.34
CA TRP A 155 1.61 3.18 3.06
C TRP A 155 1.34 4.69 3.11
N GLU A 156 1.94 5.41 2.17
CA GLU A 156 1.75 6.83 1.96
C GLU A 156 1.36 7.13 0.52
N LEU A 157 0.41 8.04 0.31
CA LEU A 157 -0.07 8.43 -1.01
C LEU A 157 0.19 9.92 -1.24
N PHE A 158 0.98 10.22 -2.26
CA PHE A 158 1.37 11.57 -2.64
C PHE A 158 0.34 12.13 -3.62
N MET A 159 -0.49 13.04 -3.13
CA MET A 159 -1.57 13.64 -3.90
C MET A 159 -1.09 14.88 -4.67
N ALA A 160 -1.72 15.16 -5.82
CA ALA A 160 -1.42 16.32 -6.66
C ALA A 160 -1.57 17.68 -5.93
N THR A 161 -2.31 17.72 -4.82
CA THR A 161 -2.49 18.91 -3.98
C THR A 161 -1.32 19.19 -3.02
N SER A 162 -0.15 18.56 -3.22
CA SER A 162 0.98 18.64 -2.27
C SER A 162 0.59 18.19 -0.86
N GLN A 163 -0.26 17.18 -0.79
CA GLN A 163 -0.71 16.55 0.45
C GLN A 163 -0.29 15.08 0.43
N ILE A 164 0.07 14.57 1.60
CA ILE A 164 0.42 13.18 1.81
C ILE A 164 -0.68 12.57 2.68
N LEU A 165 -1.32 11.52 2.16
CA LEU A 165 -2.21 10.67 2.94
C LEU A 165 -1.40 9.51 3.49
N THR A 166 -1.36 9.37 4.80
CA THR A 166 -0.63 8.31 5.49
C THR A 166 -1.65 7.38 6.14
N LEU A 167 -1.56 6.08 5.88
CA LEU A 167 -2.36 5.06 6.58
C LEU A 167 -1.52 4.43 7.69
N GLU A 168 -2.05 4.42 8.91
CA GLU A 168 -1.37 3.96 10.12
C GLU A 168 -1.96 2.65 10.61
N ASN A 169 -1.13 1.82 11.25
CA ASN A 169 -1.61 0.58 11.88
C ASN A 169 -2.24 0.79 13.28
N LYS A 170 -2.30 2.05 13.77
CA LYS A 170 -2.86 2.41 15.08
C LYS A 170 -3.71 3.68 14.98
N PRO A 171 -4.65 3.90 15.90
CA PRO A 171 -5.39 5.16 15.97
C PRO A 171 -4.46 6.37 16.18
N PRO A 172 -4.65 7.50 15.47
CA PRO A 172 -5.57 7.65 14.35
C PRO A 172 -5.10 6.87 13.12
N PHE A 173 -5.95 5.99 12.58
CA PHE A 173 -5.62 5.03 11.51
C PHE A 173 -5.23 5.66 10.17
N TRP A 174 -5.42 6.97 10.04
CA TRP A 174 -4.99 7.72 8.89
C TRP A 174 -4.72 9.16 9.31
N SER A 175 -3.85 9.82 8.57
CA SER A 175 -3.62 11.25 8.69
C SER A 175 -3.40 11.86 7.31
N CYS A 176 -3.65 13.17 7.19
CA CYS A 176 -3.33 13.92 5.99
C CYS A 176 -2.55 15.16 6.40
N HIS A 177 -1.38 15.36 5.80
CA HIS A 177 -0.49 16.47 6.11
C HIS A 177 0.08 17.05 4.81
N SER A 178 0.57 18.28 4.85
CA SER A 178 1.21 18.86 3.67
C SER A 178 2.56 18.18 3.41
N SER A 179 2.88 17.96 2.15
CA SER A 179 4.24 17.62 1.72
C SER A 179 5.28 18.71 2.02
N HIS A 180 4.88 19.84 2.62
CA HIS A 180 5.75 20.91 3.11
C HIS A 180 5.85 21.01 4.65
N ASP A 181 4.98 20.34 5.42
CA ASP A 181 4.98 20.39 6.89
C ASP A 181 6.26 19.81 7.51
N ARG A 182 7.09 20.62 8.17
CA ARG A 182 8.29 20.09 8.84
C ARG A 182 7.88 19.08 9.91
N TYR A 183 8.36 17.85 9.79
CA TYR A 183 8.42 16.90 10.91
C TYR A 183 9.53 17.33 11.88
#